data_AF-X1SJB8-F1
#
_entry.id   AF-X1SJB8-F1
#
_cell.length_a   1.000
_cell.length_b   1.000
_cell.length_c   1.000
_cell.angle_alpha   90.00
_cell.angle_beta   90.00
_cell.angle_gamma   90.00
#
_symmetry.space_group_name_H-M   'P 1'
#
loop_
_entity.id
_entity.type
_entity.pdbx_description
1 polymer ?
#
loop_
_entity_poly.entity_id
_entity_poly.type
_entity_poly.pdbx_seq_one_letter_code
_entity_poly.pdbx_strand_id
1 'polypeptide(L)'
;MPLDLQNYINDTNTQLKAIGDVYFDGIYDSMLSLHDWLDAEGNPNSADVILSMRWYVGKLRDKYSTASGSYRVRLITTLQWINDNWPEDGDGVIDMSMILNAMWGCEKHQPLLFIPMIDAMRGSIQNKTVTTDWMSQALKHFM
;
A
#
# COMPACT_ATOMS: atom_id res chain seq x y z
N MET A 1 -15.37 -0.94 -16.58
CA MET A 1 -14.40 -1.86 -15.96
C MET A 1 -15.06 -3.24 -15.78
N PRO A 2 -14.36 -4.36 -16.05
CA PRO A 2 -14.87 -5.70 -15.72
C PRO A 2 -15.17 -5.83 -14.23
N LEU A 3 -16.22 -6.59 -13.86
CA LEU A 3 -16.63 -6.81 -12.47
C LEU A 3 -15.46 -7.21 -11.53
N ASP A 4 -14.45 -7.85 -12.09
CA ASP A 4 -13.32 -8.43 -11.36
C ASP A 4 -12.45 -7.40 -10.64
N LEU A 5 -12.18 -6.23 -11.23
CA LEU A 5 -11.31 -5.23 -10.56
C LEU A 5 -12.06 -4.47 -9.46
N GLN A 6 -13.37 -4.22 -9.60
CA GLN A 6 -14.18 -3.65 -8.51
C GLN A 6 -14.29 -4.63 -7.32
N ASN A 7 -14.47 -5.93 -7.61
CA ASN A 7 -14.45 -6.97 -6.59
C ASN A 7 -13.08 -7.06 -5.90
N TYR A 8 -11.99 -7.01 -6.66
CA TYR A 8 -10.64 -6.99 -6.11
C TYR A 8 -10.39 -5.81 -5.16
N ILE A 9 -10.83 -4.60 -5.53
CA ILE A 9 -10.71 -3.40 -4.67
C ILE A 9 -11.49 -3.61 -3.36
N ASN A 10 -12.71 -4.15 -3.44
CA ASN A 10 -13.56 -4.40 -2.28
C ASN A 10 -13.00 -5.48 -1.35
N ASP A 11 -12.50 -6.58 -1.92
CA ASP A 11 -11.87 -7.68 -1.16
C ASP A 11 -10.59 -7.21 -0.48
N THR A 12 -9.74 -6.47 -1.21
CA THR A 12 -8.51 -5.88 -0.67
C THR A 12 -8.82 -4.93 0.49
N ASN A 13 -9.84 -4.07 0.34
CA ASN A 13 -10.29 -3.19 1.42
C ASN A 13 -10.76 -3.97 2.65
N THR A 14 -11.53 -5.05 2.45
CA THR A 14 -12.06 -5.90 3.53
C THR A 14 -10.94 -6.61 4.28
N GLN A 15 -9.99 -7.23 3.57
CA GLN A 15 -8.86 -7.92 4.18
C GLN A 15 -7.96 -6.95 4.96
N LEU A 16 -7.66 -5.79 4.38
CA LEU A 16 -6.83 -4.80 5.06
C LEU A 16 -7.54 -4.14 6.26
N LYS A 17 -8.88 -4.03 6.25
CA LYS A 17 -9.68 -3.67 7.45
C LYS A 17 -9.55 -4.71 8.54
N ALA A 18 -9.68 -6.00 8.20
CA ALA A 18 -9.54 -7.07 9.19
C ALA A 18 -8.17 -7.05 9.88
N ILE A 19 -7.09 -6.68 9.18
CA ILE A 19 -5.76 -6.49 9.77
C ILE A 19 -5.77 -5.44 10.89
N GLY A 20 -6.34 -4.26 10.63
CA GLY A 20 -6.45 -3.21 11.64
C GLY A 20 -7.42 -3.59 12.77
N ASP A 21 -8.67 -3.82 12.39
CA ASP A 21 -9.82 -3.82 13.31
C ASP A 21 -10.00 -5.17 14.05
N VAL A 22 -9.50 -6.28 13.50
CA VAL A 22 -9.65 -7.61 14.13
C VAL A 22 -8.36 -8.02 14.81
N TYR A 23 -7.23 -7.96 14.10
CA TYR A 23 -5.97 -8.49 14.63
C TYR A 23 -5.24 -7.47 15.49
N PHE A 24 -5.03 -6.23 15.02
CA PHE A 24 -4.27 -5.25 15.82
C PHE A 24 -5.04 -4.70 17.01
N ASP A 25 -6.36 -4.48 16.91
CA ASP A 25 -7.18 -4.10 18.07
C ASP A 25 -7.16 -5.16 19.17
N GLY A 26 -7.33 -6.45 18.84
CA GLY A 26 -7.27 -7.52 19.83
C GLY A 26 -5.92 -7.61 20.55
N ILE A 27 -4.81 -7.43 19.82
CA ILE A 27 -3.46 -7.38 20.41
C ILE A 27 -3.31 -6.13 21.29
N TYR A 28 -3.78 -4.98 20.82
CA TYR A 28 -3.70 -3.70 21.55
C TYR A 28 -4.43 -3.74 22.90
N ASP A 29 -5.61 -4.34 22.94
CA ASP A 29 -6.41 -4.50 24.15
C ASP A 29 -5.83 -5.57 25.08
N SER A 30 -5.32 -6.67 24.52
CA SER A 30 -4.65 -7.73 25.30
C SER A 30 -3.38 -7.20 25.98
N MET A 31 -2.63 -6.32 25.32
CA MET A 31 -1.46 -5.67 25.90
C MET A 31 -1.84 -4.71 27.05
N LEU A 32 -2.98 -4.01 26.97
CA LEU A 32 -3.45 -3.19 28.08
C LEU A 32 -3.76 -4.06 29.31
N SER A 33 -4.47 -5.17 29.09
CA SER A 33 -4.80 -6.10 30.16
C SER A 33 -3.55 -6.68 30.82
N LEU A 34 -2.54 -7.06 30.02
CA LEU A 34 -1.25 -7.55 30.54
C LEU A 34 -0.47 -6.47 31.30
N HIS A 35 -0.46 -5.23 30.81
CA HIS A 35 0.12 -4.08 31.52
C HIS A 35 -0.49 -3.94 32.91
N ASP A 36 -1.82 -3.91 33.01
CA ASP A 36 -2.54 -3.70 34.27
C ASP A 36 -2.28 -4.84 35.26
N TRP A 37 -2.15 -6.08 34.78
CA TRP A 37 -1.79 -7.22 35.63
C TRP A 37 -0.36 -7.14 36.15
N LEU A 38 0.60 -6.79 35.29
CA LEU A 38 2.01 -6.65 35.69
C LEU A 38 2.20 -5.53 36.72
N ASP A 39 1.50 -4.41 36.54
CA ASP A 39 1.55 -3.30 37.49
C ASP A 39 0.93 -3.70 38.84
N ALA A 40 -0.22 -4.39 38.82
CA ALA A 40 -0.87 -4.92 40.02
C ALA A 40 -0.03 -5.96 40.77
N GLU A 41 0.81 -6.74 40.06
CA GLU A 41 1.76 -7.68 40.65
C GLU A 41 3.04 -7.02 41.19
N GLY A 42 3.19 -5.69 41.06
CA GLY A 42 4.36 -4.96 41.53
C GLY A 42 5.55 -5.03 40.57
N ASN A 43 5.31 -5.25 39.27
CA ASN A 43 6.32 -5.29 38.22
C ASN A 43 6.23 -4.08 37.25
N PRO A 44 6.32 -2.82 37.74
CA PRO A 44 6.04 -1.62 36.94
C PRO A 44 6.99 -1.45 35.75
N ASN A 45 8.27 -1.83 35.89
CA ASN A 45 9.23 -1.74 34.79
C ASN A 45 8.84 -2.63 33.59
N SER A 46 8.27 -3.81 33.87
CA SER A 46 7.78 -4.71 32.81
C SER A 46 6.48 -4.18 32.22
N ALA A 47 5.60 -3.60 33.04
CA ALA A 47 4.38 -2.94 32.58
C ALA A 47 4.70 -1.82 31.58
N ASP A 48 5.65 -0.91 31.90
CA ASP A 48 6.08 0.18 31.02
C ASP A 48 6.57 -0.31 29.63
N VAL A 49 7.26 -1.45 29.60
CA VAL A 49 7.68 -2.09 28.35
C VAL A 49 6.47 -2.55 27.54
N ILE A 50 5.50 -3.20 28.17
CA ILE A 50 4.24 -3.61 27.52
C ILE A 50 3.46 -2.39 27.01
N LEU A 51 3.41 -1.30 27.77
CA LEU A 51 2.75 -0.06 27.36
C LEU A 51 3.42 0.55 26.12
N SER A 52 4.75 0.52 26.07
CA SER A 52 5.52 0.95 24.90
C SER A 52 5.22 0.08 23.68
N MET A 53 5.19 -1.25 23.85
CA MET A 53 4.81 -2.19 22.78
C MET A 53 3.38 -1.95 22.28
N ARG A 54 2.44 -1.71 23.20
CA ARG A 54 1.05 -1.37 22.89
C ARG A 54 0.97 -0.12 22.01
N TRP A 55 1.80 0.88 22.26
CA TRP A 55 1.83 2.09 21.43
C TRP A 55 2.28 1.80 19.99
N TYR A 56 3.27 0.92 19.79
CA TYR A 56 3.65 0.48 18.44
C TYR A 56 2.52 -0.27 17.73
N VAL A 57 1.82 -1.16 18.43
CA VAL A 57 0.65 -1.88 17.88
C VAL A 57 -0.48 -0.91 17.53
N GLY A 58 -0.75 0.08 18.38
CA GLY A 58 -1.73 1.13 18.10
C GLY A 58 -1.43 1.92 16.83
N LYS A 59 -0.15 2.22 16.56
CA LYS A 59 0.25 2.84 15.29
C LYS A 59 0.01 1.93 14.08
N LEU A 60 0.26 0.63 14.22
CA LEU A 60 -0.02 -0.34 13.16
C LEU A 60 -1.52 -0.43 12.90
N ARG A 61 -2.32 -0.56 13.95
CA ARG A 61 -3.78 -0.47 13.85
C ARG A 61 -4.22 0.76 13.06
N ASP A 62 -3.76 1.94 13.47
CA ASP A 62 -4.18 3.21 12.84
C ASP A 62 -3.75 3.31 11.37
N LYS A 63 -2.64 2.67 10.99
CA LYS A 63 -2.21 2.56 9.59
C LYS A 63 -3.13 1.66 8.76
N TYR A 64 -3.79 0.68 9.36
CA TYR A 64 -4.66 -0.29 8.69
C TYR A 64 -6.16 -0.08 8.97
N SER A 65 -6.56 0.87 9.82
CA SER A 65 -7.96 1.20 10.11
C SER A 65 -8.54 2.25 9.13
N THR A 66 -9.73 2.77 9.41
CA THR A 66 -10.49 3.73 8.56
C THR A 66 -10.04 5.19 8.66
N ALA A 67 -8.98 5.51 9.40
CA ALA A 67 -8.52 6.88 9.61
C ALA A 67 -7.86 7.54 8.37
N SER A 68 -7.96 8.87 8.25
CA SER A 68 -7.46 9.68 7.12
C SER A 68 -5.92 9.66 6.94
N GLY A 69 -5.18 9.13 7.92
CA GLY A 69 -3.73 8.90 7.85
C GLY A 69 -3.32 7.53 7.29
N SER A 70 -4.27 6.63 7.04
CA SER A 70 -3.99 5.27 6.58
C SER A 70 -3.50 5.26 5.13
N TYR A 71 -2.33 4.65 4.89
CA TYR A 71 -1.83 4.40 3.53
C TYR A 71 -2.78 3.49 2.75
N ARG A 72 -3.47 2.56 3.42
CA ARG A 72 -4.53 1.75 2.79
C ARG A 72 -5.66 2.65 2.29
N VAL A 73 -6.21 3.53 3.14
CA VAL A 73 -7.30 4.43 2.72
C VAL A 73 -6.87 5.23 1.50
N ARG A 74 -5.64 5.77 1.49
CA ARG A 74 -5.09 6.47 0.32
C ARG A 74 -5.01 5.57 -0.92
N LEU A 75 -4.50 4.34 -0.79
CA LEU A 75 -4.45 3.38 -1.90
C LEU A 75 -5.85 3.09 -2.45
N ILE A 76 -6.81 2.76 -1.59
CA ILE A 76 -8.19 2.47 -2.00
C ILE A 76 -8.83 3.69 -2.66
N THR A 77 -8.69 4.89 -2.09
CA THR A 77 -9.23 6.12 -2.69
C THR A 77 -8.58 6.41 -4.04
N THR A 78 -7.28 6.18 -4.20
CA THR A 78 -6.61 6.31 -5.51
C THR A 78 -7.16 5.29 -6.52
N LEU A 79 -7.32 4.03 -6.13
CA LEU A 79 -7.88 2.98 -7.00
C LEU A 79 -9.34 3.28 -7.39
N GLN A 80 -10.15 3.77 -6.45
CA GLN A 80 -11.52 4.20 -6.68
C GLN A 80 -11.57 5.43 -7.60
N TRP A 81 -10.73 6.44 -7.35
CA TRP A 81 -10.67 7.62 -8.22
C TRP A 81 -10.27 7.26 -9.64
N ILE A 82 -9.27 6.37 -9.80
CA ILE A 82 -8.88 5.85 -11.11
C ILE A 82 -10.07 5.16 -11.76
N ASN A 83 -10.80 4.29 -11.05
CA ASN A 83 -12.01 3.66 -11.59
C ASN A 83 -13.04 4.69 -12.07
N ASP A 84 -13.34 5.68 -11.23
CA ASP A 84 -14.45 6.61 -11.46
C ASP A 84 -14.15 7.67 -12.53
N ASN A 85 -12.86 7.92 -12.81
CA ASN A 85 -12.42 9.02 -13.68
C ASN A 85 -11.64 8.54 -14.92
N TRP A 86 -11.47 7.22 -15.11
CA TRP A 86 -10.82 6.73 -16.32
C TRP A 86 -11.73 6.95 -17.55
N PRO A 87 -11.20 7.46 -18.67
CA PRO A 87 -11.97 7.61 -19.89
C PRO A 87 -12.45 6.24 -20.39
N GLU A 88 -13.65 6.19 -20.97
CA GLU A 88 -14.16 4.99 -21.63
C GLU A 88 -13.21 4.51 -22.74
N ASP A 89 -13.16 3.19 -22.94
CA ASP A 89 -12.30 2.53 -23.91
C ASP A 89 -12.59 3.10 -25.31
N GLY A 90 -11.71 3.98 -25.80
CA GLY A 90 -11.79 4.56 -27.13
C GLY A 90 -11.06 3.68 -28.15
N ASP A 91 -11.57 3.63 -29.39
CA ASP A 91 -10.97 2.92 -30.52
C ASP A 91 -9.50 3.36 -30.74
N GLY A 92 -8.55 2.65 -30.13
CA GLY A 92 -7.11 2.89 -30.24
C GLY A 92 -6.41 3.54 -29.04
N VAL A 93 -7.08 3.73 -27.91
CA VAL A 93 -6.46 4.25 -26.68
C VAL A 93 -6.12 3.09 -25.75
N ILE A 94 -4.93 3.11 -25.13
CA ILE A 94 -4.56 2.16 -24.07
C ILE A 94 -5.65 2.16 -22.99
N ASP A 95 -6.42 1.08 -22.90
CA ASP A 95 -7.49 0.94 -21.91
C ASP A 95 -7.05 0.19 -20.65
N MET A 96 -7.87 0.24 -19.60
CA MET A 96 -7.55 -0.41 -18.32
C MET A 96 -7.46 -1.93 -18.45
N SER A 97 -8.24 -2.54 -19.33
CA SER A 97 -8.20 -3.98 -19.57
C SER A 97 -6.87 -4.39 -20.20
N MET A 98 -6.36 -3.61 -21.15
CA MET A 98 -5.04 -3.78 -21.76
C MET A 98 -3.92 -3.54 -20.74
N ILE A 99 -4.02 -2.53 -19.88
CA ILE A 99 -3.03 -2.28 -18.81
C ILE A 99 -3.01 -3.45 -17.82
N LEU A 100 -4.18 -3.88 -17.33
CA LEU A 100 -4.28 -5.00 -16.40
C LEU A 100 -3.78 -6.29 -17.05
N ASN A 101 -4.17 -6.59 -18.29
CA ASN A 101 -3.66 -7.75 -19.03
C ASN A 101 -2.14 -7.68 -19.20
N ALA A 102 -1.58 -6.50 -19.45
CA ALA A 102 -0.13 -6.31 -19.50
C ALA A 102 0.51 -6.53 -18.12
N MET A 103 -0.08 -6.04 -17.03
CA MET A 103 0.42 -6.23 -15.66
C MET A 103 0.36 -7.70 -15.22
N TRP A 104 -0.73 -8.40 -15.52
CA TRP A 104 -0.89 -9.82 -15.19
C TRP A 104 -0.04 -10.73 -16.07
N GLY A 105 0.17 -10.35 -17.34
CA GLY A 105 1.02 -11.07 -18.29
C GLY A 105 2.51 -10.77 -18.15
N CYS A 106 2.89 -9.81 -17.31
CA CYS A 106 4.29 -9.42 -17.20
C CYS A 106 5.11 -10.42 -16.37
N GLU A 107 6.36 -10.62 -16.78
CA GLU A 107 7.33 -11.38 -16.00
C GLU A 107 7.73 -10.61 -14.74
N LYS A 108 8.13 -11.30 -13.67
CA LYS A 108 8.38 -10.70 -12.34
C LYS A 108 9.31 -9.47 -12.33
N HIS A 109 10.21 -9.35 -13.32
CA HIS A 109 11.15 -8.24 -13.44
C HIS A 109 10.63 -7.07 -14.30
N GLN A 110 9.59 -7.27 -15.11
CA GLN A 110 9.06 -6.26 -16.04
C GLN A 110 8.35 -5.07 -15.35
N PRO A 111 7.62 -5.22 -14.22
CA PRO A 111 7.11 -4.07 -13.46
C PRO A 111 8.21 -3.18 -12.91
N LEU A 112 9.39 -3.75 -12.63
CA LEU A 112 10.54 -3.01 -12.13
C LEU A 112 11.12 -2.09 -13.20
N LEU A 113 10.92 -2.40 -14.49
CA LEU A 113 11.29 -1.54 -15.63
C LEU A 113 10.34 -0.34 -15.78
N PHE A 114 9.15 -0.39 -15.17
CA PHE A 114 8.20 0.72 -15.17
C PHE A 114 8.67 1.89 -14.28
N ILE A 115 9.41 1.59 -13.21
CA ILE A 115 9.98 2.59 -12.30
C ILE A 115 10.94 3.56 -13.03
N PRO A 116 11.99 3.09 -13.75
CA PRO A 116 12.86 3.98 -14.50
C PRO A 116 12.13 4.71 -15.64
N MET A 117 11.07 4.14 -16.23
CA MET A 117 10.23 4.85 -17.21
C MET A 117 9.44 6.00 -16.58
N ILE A 118 8.82 5.80 -15.41
CA ILE A 118 8.14 6.87 -14.67
C ILE A 118 9.13 7.93 -14.22
N ASP A 119 10.31 7.54 -13.74
CA ASP A 119 11.35 8.50 -13.37
C ASP A 119 11.91 9.26 -14.58
N ALA A 120 12.00 8.62 -15.76
CA ALA A 120 12.33 9.30 -17.01
C ALA A 120 11.24 10.30 -17.43
N MET A 121 9.95 9.96 -17.30
CA MET A 121 8.84 10.90 -17.53
C MET A 121 8.85 12.05 -16.52
N ARG A 122 9.14 11.79 -15.24
CA ARG A 122 9.30 12.86 -14.24
C ARG A 122 10.49 13.76 -14.56
N GLY A 123 11.59 13.17 -15.04
CA GLY A 123 12.76 13.90 -15.54
C GLY A 123 12.41 14.80 -16.72
N SER A 124 11.65 14.30 -17.70
CA SER A 124 11.26 15.07 -18.88
C SER A 124 10.30 16.23 -18.54
N ILE A 125 9.36 16.02 -17.61
CA ILE A 125 8.49 17.09 -17.09
C ILE A 125 9.31 18.17 -16.37
N GLN A 126 10.41 17.80 -15.73
CA GLN A 126 11.34 18.73 -15.06
C GLN A 126 12.42 19.32 -15.99
N ASN A 127 12.31 19.15 -17.32
CA ASN A 127 13.34 19.54 -18.30
C ASN A 127 14.75 18.98 -18.01
N LYS A 128 14.84 17.85 -17.30
CA LYS A 128 16.10 17.12 -17.13
C LYS A 128 16.26 16.18 -18.30
N THR A 129 17.36 16.32 -19.04
CA THR A 129 17.71 15.43 -20.14
C THR A 129 17.94 14.02 -19.58
N VAL A 130 17.01 13.11 -19.84
CA VAL A 130 17.21 11.68 -19.58
C VAL A 130 18.14 11.15 -20.66
N THR A 131 19.38 10.81 -20.31
CA THR A 131 20.37 10.32 -21.26
C THR A 131 20.32 8.79 -21.38
N THR A 132 20.75 8.28 -22.54
CA THR A 132 20.88 6.83 -22.78
C THR A 132 21.77 6.14 -21.74
N ASP A 133 22.82 6.83 -21.27
CA ASP A 133 23.71 6.34 -20.22
C ASP A 133 23.00 6.18 -18.87
N TRP A 134 22.16 7.15 -18.49
CA TRP A 134 21.38 7.06 -17.26
C TRP A 134 20.38 5.90 -17.33
N MET A 135 19.65 5.76 -18.44
CA MET A 135 18.72 4.64 -18.65
C MET A 135 19.45 3.29 -18.60
N SER A 136 20.61 3.19 -19.24
CA SER A 136 21.42 1.97 -19.24
C SER A 136 21.93 1.59 -17.84
N GLN A 137 22.27 2.58 -17.01
CA GLN A 137 22.67 2.34 -15.62
C GLN A 137 21.48 1.95 -14.72
N ALA A 138 20.33 2.59 -14.90
CA ALA A 138 19.11 2.30 -14.15
C ALA A 138 18.57 0.90 -14.46
N LEU A 139 18.67 0.46 -15.73
CA LEU A 139 18.19 -0.85 -16.19
C LEU A 139 19.17 -2.00 -15.89
N LYS A 140 20.47 -1.70 -15.68
CA LYS A 140 21.52 -2.69 -15.40
C LYS A 140 21.29 -3.53 -14.15
N HIS A 141 20.51 -3.03 -13.19
CA HIS A 141 20.19 -3.76 -11.96
C HIS A 141 19.07 -4.80 -12.16
N PHE A 142 18.44 -4.83 -13.35
CA PHE A 142 17.27 -5.66 -13.65
C PHE A 142 17.49 -6.64 -14.81
N MET A 143 18.67 -6.63 -15.45
CA MET A 143 19.14 -7.63 -16.44
C MET A 143 20.16 -8.56 -15.77
#